data_AF-A0A7S1LB68-F1
#
_entry.id   AF-A0A7S1LB68-F1
#
_cell.length_a   1.000
_cell.length_b   1.000
_cell.length_c   1.000
_cell.angle_alpha   90.00
_cell.angle_beta   90.00
_cell.angle_gamma   90.00
#
_symmetry.space_group_name_H-M   'P 1'
#
loop_
_entity.id
_entity.type
_entity.pdbx_description
1 polymer ?
#
loop_
_entity_poly.entity_id
_entity_poly.type
_entity_poly.pdbx_seq_one_letter_code
_entity_poly.pdbx_strand_id
1 'polypeptide(L)'
;GNDMLALPVADEDACYTIQFNLQTSLSGPLYVQTALLYTNHSRERRIRVFTFPVESSQSLARVYNKADAHTMASVMFKSAVDHSVANSFQACVANMNDRFVKSLRTFKAMIAGSGGRNTGTLVLPDALKLLPAYLNGYQRMPATRFCSVIDTAPDARVTSMCLIAHANPDTAVAYCCPAIFCVYSNRGDLAQLPRQEIVSIEALKHDSIYLVELPGSLRAVWYGRSVDAKALEVFGIPSMAASPTGESPGRGVATEEEEAAIEGCFERYSNLVARLDRLSVGLWHTPVHFVAQGSSGSSGASNAGSPNTSFAQGTLSSPSRVSHNPTSVTPVSPKTPGGSAGKIVTERTLMTRMLEEEAKEAVSFTSYLAFLMRRSNTAE
;
A
#
# COMPACT_ATOMS: atom_id res chain seq x y z
N GLY A 1 20.83 -19.25 -23.16
CA GLY A 1 19.89 -18.60 -22.25
C GLY A 1 18.72 -18.16 -23.08
N ASN A 2 17.48 -18.38 -22.64
CA ASN A 2 16.34 -17.90 -23.40
C ASN A 2 16.19 -16.41 -23.16
N ASP A 3 16.51 -15.61 -24.17
CA ASP A 3 16.24 -14.16 -24.20
C ASP A 3 14.75 -13.87 -24.52
N MET A 4 13.90 -14.89 -24.36
CA MET A 4 12.46 -14.85 -24.64
C MET A 4 11.68 -15.17 -23.38
N LEU A 5 10.74 -14.27 -23.04
CA LEU A 5 9.75 -14.48 -22.00
C LEU A 5 8.42 -14.88 -22.65
N ALA A 6 7.93 -16.08 -22.35
CA ALA A 6 6.63 -16.55 -22.81
C ALA A 6 5.56 -16.16 -21.79
N LEU A 7 4.60 -15.34 -22.21
CA LEU A 7 3.47 -14.89 -21.40
C LEU A 7 2.18 -15.45 -22.01
N PRO A 8 1.50 -16.41 -21.37
CA PRO A 8 0.22 -16.93 -21.87
C PRO A 8 -0.85 -15.84 -21.95
N VAL A 9 -0.85 -14.95 -20.96
CA VAL A 9 -1.69 -13.75 -20.86
C VAL A 9 -0.79 -12.62 -20.35
N ALA A 10 -0.97 -11.42 -20.90
CA ALA A 10 -0.28 -10.21 -20.46
C ALA A 10 -1.33 -9.14 -20.18
N ASP A 11 -1.37 -8.69 -18.93
CA ASP A 11 -2.32 -7.69 -18.45
C ASP A 11 -1.69 -6.28 -18.49
N GLU A 12 -2.54 -5.25 -18.50
CA GLU A 12 -2.08 -3.86 -18.53
C GLU A 12 -1.44 -3.39 -17.22
N ASP A 13 -1.80 -4.03 -16.10
CA ASP A 13 -1.28 -3.71 -14.78
C ASP A 13 0.00 -4.48 -14.43
N ALA A 14 0.39 -5.46 -15.25
CA ALA A 14 1.56 -6.29 -15.01
C ALA A 14 2.85 -5.57 -15.41
N CYS A 15 3.82 -5.52 -14.50
CA CYS A 15 5.13 -4.94 -14.71
C CYS A 15 6.23 -6.01 -14.66
N TYR A 16 7.00 -6.09 -15.73
CA TYR A 16 8.13 -7.01 -15.86
C TYR A 16 9.47 -6.29 -15.69
N THR A 17 10.45 -6.98 -15.12
CA THR A 17 11.79 -6.43 -14.89
C THR A 17 12.82 -7.26 -15.65
N ILE A 18 13.67 -6.59 -16.41
CA ILE A 18 14.78 -7.21 -17.14
C ILE A 18 16.09 -6.64 -16.57
N GLN A 19 16.95 -7.51 -16.05
CA GLN A 19 18.26 -7.12 -15.56
C GLN A 19 19.32 -7.35 -16.62
N PHE A 20 20.01 -6.28 -17.01
CA PHE A 20 21.14 -6.35 -17.94
C PHE A 20 22.45 -6.57 -17.18
N ASN A 21 23.32 -7.40 -17.74
CA ASN A 21 24.69 -7.58 -17.27
C ASN A 21 25.66 -7.06 -18.34
N LEU A 22 26.50 -6.09 -17.97
CA LEU A 22 27.46 -5.46 -18.88
C LEU A 22 28.76 -6.26 -18.88
N GLN A 23 29.06 -6.94 -19.99
CA GLN A 23 30.30 -7.71 -20.15
C GLN A 23 31.43 -6.92 -20.79
N THR A 24 31.13 -5.81 -21.47
CA THR A 24 32.11 -5.00 -22.23
C THR A 24 31.81 -3.53 -22.04
N SER A 25 32.83 -2.67 -22.20
CA SER A 25 32.65 -1.23 -22.22
C SER A 25 31.73 -0.82 -23.37
N LEU A 26 30.71 -0.04 -23.04
CA LEU A 26 29.77 0.50 -24.02
C LEU A 26 30.24 1.88 -24.47
N SER A 27 30.27 2.12 -25.78
CA SER A 27 30.56 3.42 -26.39
C SER A 27 29.57 3.73 -27.50
N GLY A 28 29.29 5.02 -27.70
CA GLY A 28 28.34 5.50 -28.71
C GLY A 28 26.88 5.51 -28.25
N PRO A 29 25.93 5.76 -29.17
CA PRO A 29 24.52 5.80 -28.86
C PRO A 29 24.00 4.39 -28.56
N LEU A 30 23.40 4.20 -27.38
CA LEU A 30 22.85 2.93 -26.94
C LEU A 30 21.33 2.95 -27.00
N TYR A 31 20.75 1.82 -27.36
CA TYR A 31 19.30 1.63 -27.40
C TYR A 31 18.93 0.29 -26.76
N VAL A 32 17.86 0.30 -25.98
CA VAL A 32 17.20 -0.92 -25.51
C VAL A 32 15.91 -1.05 -26.28
N GLN A 33 15.77 -2.16 -27.02
CA GLN A 33 14.56 -2.47 -27.75
C GLN A 33 13.88 -3.69 -27.14
N THR A 34 12.58 -3.58 -26.89
CA THR A 34 11.73 -4.70 -26.48
C THR A 34 10.59 -4.85 -27.48
N ALA A 35 10.30 -6.10 -27.86
CA ALA A 35 9.22 -6.43 -28.79
C ALA A 35 8.25 -7.40 -28.12
N LEU A 36 6.98 -7.02 -28.05
CA LEU A 36 5.89 -7.86 -27.58
C LEU A 36 5.08 -8.34 -28.78
N LEU A 37 5.17 -9.63 -29.07
CA LEU A 37 4.30 -10.30 -30.04
C LEU A 37 3.09 -10.88 -29.30
N TYR A 38 1.89 -10.44 -29.64
CA TYR A 38 0.67 -10.86 -28.95
C TYR A 38 -0.54 -10.89 -29.88
N THR A 39 -1.59 -11.56 -29.42
CA THR A 39 -2.92 -11.52 -30.05
C THR A 39 -3.82 -10.65 -29.17
N ASN A 40 -4.42 -9.61 -29.74
CA ASN A 40 -5.32 -8.74 -28.98
C ASN A 40 -6.71 -9.38 -28.78
N HIS A 41 -7.57 -8.74 -27.97
CA HIS A 41 -8.95 -9.17 -27.76
C HIS A 41 -9.81 -9.15 -29.04
N SER A 42 -9.39 -8.39 -30.06
CA SER A 42 -10.00 -8.36 -31.40
C SER A 42 -9.49 -9.48 -32.32
N ARG A 43 -8.73 -10.46 -31.81
CA ARG A 43 -8.16 -11.61 -32.53
C ARG A 43 -7.13 -11.26 -33.61
N GLU A 44 -6.53 -10.09 -33.52
CA GLU A 44 -5.47 -9.66 -34.43
C GLU A 44 -4.10 -9.97 -33.84
N ARG A 45 -3.20 -10.52 -34.67
CA ARG A 45 -1.80 -10.70 -34.30
C ARG A 45 -1.07 -9.38 -34.48
N ARG A 46 -0.57 -8.80 -33.38
CA ARG A 46 0.11 -7.50 -33.36
C ARG A 46 1.51 -7.63 -32.78
N ILE A 47 2.39 -6.74 -33.21
CA ILE A 47 3.72 -6.54 -32.62
C ILE A 47 3.75 -5.13 -32.06
N ARG A 48 4.05 -5.01 -30.77
CA ARG A 48 4.31 -3.73 -30.10
C ARG A 48 5.81 -3.64 -29.83
N VAL A 49 6.46 -2.61 -30.37
CA VAL A 49 7.89 -2.39 -30.20
C VAL A 49 8.11 -1.14 -29.36
N PHE A 50 8.91 -1.27 -28.30
CA PHE A 50 9.40 -0.15 -27.51
C PHE A 50 10.89 0.02 -27.77
N THR A 51 11.33 1.24 -28.03
CA THR A 51 12.74 1.57 -28.24
C THR A 51 13.11 2.73 -27.31
N PHE A 52 14.02 2.47 -26.38
CA PHE A 52 14.46 3.42 -25.37
C PHE A 52 15.92 3.81 -25.65
N PRO A 53 16.23 5.09 -25.87
CA PRO A 53 17.60 5.56 -25.92
C PRO A 53 18.20 5.50 -24.51
N VAL A 54 19.45 5.04 -24.39
CA VAL A 54 20.18 4.97 -23.12
C VAL A 54 21.46 5.79 -23.23
N GLU A 55 21.66 6.68 -22.27
CA GLU A 55 22.88 7.48 -22.19
C GLU A 55 24.00 6.66 -21.52
N SER A 56 25.16 6.57 -22.19
CA SER A 56 26.37 6.03 -21.57
C SER A 56 27.14 7.13 -20.83
N SER A 57 27.64 6.85 -19.63
CA SER A 57 28.52 7.77 -18.90
C SER A 57 29.72 7.02 -18.30
N GLN A 58 30.90 7.60 -18.43
CA GLN A 58 32.11 7.17 -17.71
C GLN A 58 32.20 7.77 -16.30
N SER A 59 31.39 8.81 -16.01
CA SER A 59 31.32 9.42 -14.69
C SER A 59 30.27 8.72 -13.84
N LEU A 60 30.72 8.11 -12.74
CA LEU A 60 29.86 7.47 -11.76
C LEU A 60 28.93 8.48 -11.05
N ALA A 61 29.35 9.74 -10.88
CA ALA A 61 28.49 10.79 -10.33
C ALA A 61 27.24 11.04 -11.18
N ARG A 62 27.39 11.06 -12.51
CA ARG A 62 26.23 11.18 -13.43
C ARG A 62 25.30 9.98 -13.35
N VAL A 63 25.84 8.78 -13.14
CA VAL A 63 25.03 7.56 -12.94
C VAL A 63 24.19 7.65 -11.67
N TYR A 64 24.79 8.05 -10.54
CA TYR A 64 24.04 8.22 -9.29
C TYR A 64 22.96 9.31 -9.39
N ASN A 65 23.23 10.43 -10.08
CA ASN A 65 22.25 11.51 -10.25
C ASN A 65 21.07 11.13 -11.15
N LYS A 66 21.23 10.14 -12.03
CA LYS A 66 20.18 9.64 -12.92
C LYS A 66 19.48 8.39 -12.39
N ALA A 67 19.87 7.88 -11.23
CA ALA A 67 19.23 6.73 -10.63
C ALA A 67 17.80 7.08 -10.18
N ASP A 68 16.86 6.15 -10.32
CA ASP A 68 15.50 6.29 -9.80
C ASP A 68 15.29 5.39 -8.59
N ALA A 69 14.98 6.00 -7.45
CA ALA A 69 14.73 5.28 -6.20
C ALA A 69 13.51 4.35 -6.26
N HIS A 70 12.44 4.71 -6.98
CA HIS A 70 11.24 3.86 -7.07
C HIS A 70 11.54 2.59 -7.84
N THR A 71 12.12 2.73 -9.04
CA THR A 71 12.54 1.59 -9.86
C THR A 71 13.58 0.74 -9.13
N MET A 72 14.59 1.34 -8.51
CA MET A 72 15.59 0.58 -7.75
C MET A 72 14.97 -0.22 -6.59
N ALA A 73 14.04 0.38 -5.84
CA ALA A 73 13.33 -0.30 -4.77
C ALA A 73 12.52 -1.48 -5.32
N SER A 74 11.71 -1.26 -6.37
CA SER A 74 10.90 -2.30 -7.01
C SER A 74 11.73 -3.48 -7.51
N VAL A 75 12.86 -3.22 -8.17
CA VAL A 75 13.79 -4.27 -8.63
C VAL A 75 14.37 -5.06 -7.45
N MET A 76 14.74 -4.38 -6.36
CA MET A 76 15.23 -5.03 -5.15
C MET A 76 14.15 -5.89 -4.47
N PHE A 77 12.90 -5.43 -4.46
CA PHE A 77 11.76 -6.18 -3.91
C PHE A 77 11.48 -7.44 -4.71
N LYS A 78 11.35 -7.32 -6.04
CA LYS A 78 11.14 -8.46 -6.95
C LYS A 78 12.26 -9.49 -6.84
N SER A 79 13.52 -9.03 -6.84
CA SER A 79 14.67 -9.90 -6.64
C SER A 79 14.67 -10.60 -5.28
N ALA A 80 14.18 -9.95 -4.21
CA ALA A 80 14.04 -10.59 -2.91
C ALA A 80 12.91 -11.64 -2.89
N VAL A 81 11.80 -11.40 -3.58
CA VAL A 81 10.73 -12.39 -3.79
C VAL A 81 11.26 -13.60 -4.55
N ASP A 82 11.96 -13.38 -5.66
CA ASP A 82 12.55 -14.47 -6.47
C ASP A 82 13.51 -15.33 -5.66
N HIS A 83 14.41 -14.70 -4.89
CA HIS A 83 15.36 -15.42 -4.04
C HIS A 83 14.70 -16.18 -2.88
N SER A 84 13.54 -15.72 -2.40
CA SER A 84 12.85 -16.34 -1.26
C SER A 84 12.26 -17.72 -1.57
N VAL A 85 12.14 -18.06 -2.85
CA VAL A 85 11.72 -19.42 -3.28
C VAL A 85 12.77 -20.46 -2.90
N ALA A 86 14.06 -20.09 -2.90
CA ALA A 86 15.17 -21.01 -2.68
C ALA A 86 15.98 -20.73 -1.39
N ASN A 87 15.77 -19.57 -0.76
CA ASN A 87 16.56 -19.11 0.38
C ASN A 87 15.65 -18.68 1.53
N SER A 88 16.19 -18.64 2.76
CA SER A 88 15.46 -18.08 3.88
C SER A 88 15.16 -16.58 3.67
N PHE A 89 14.04 -16.11 4.19
CA PHE A 89 13.68 -14.68 4.13
C PHE A 89 14.77 -13.79 4.76
N GLN A 90 15.46 -14.29 5.79
CA GLN A 90 16.58 -13.58 6.42
C GLN A 90 17.77 -13.41 5.47
N ALA A 91 18.12 -14.45 4.72
CA ALA A 91 19.16 -14.37 3.70
C ALA A 91 18.77 -13.39 2.58
N CYS A 92 17.50 -13.39 2.17
CA CYS A 92 17.00 -12.48 1.13
C CYS A 92 17.08 -11.01 1.55
N VAL A 93 16.62 -10.69 2.77
CA VAL A 93 16.70 -9.33 3.33
C VAL A 93 18.15 -8.90 3.55
N ALA A 94 19.00 -9.79 4.04
CA ALA A 94 20.42 -9.52 4.21
C ALA A 94 21.11 -9.24 2.86
N ASN A 95 20.81 -10.01 1.82
CA ASN A 95 21.32 -9.79 0.47
C ASN A 95 20.89 -8.43 -0.10
N MET A 96 19.60 -8.09 0.06
CA MET A 96 19.07 -6.79 -0.36
C MET A 96 19.79 -5.62 0.33
N ASN A 97 19.96 -5.70 1.66
CA ASN A 97 20.68 -4.69 2.44
C ASN A 97 22.15 -4.60 2.04
N ASP A 98 22.82 -5.73 1.83
CA ASP A 98 24.23 -5.75 1.41
C ASP A 98 24.43 -5.11 0.04
N ARG A 99 23.52 -5.33 -0.92
CA ARG A 99 23.53 -4.64 -2.23
C ARG A 99 23.43 -3.12 -2.06
N PHE A 100 22.52 -2.66 -1.22
CA PHE A 100 22.35 -1.23 -0.94
C PHE A 100 23.59 -0.63 -0.25
N VAL A 101 24.10 -1.29 0.79
CA VAL A 101 25.30 -0.85 1.52
C VAL A 101 26.53 -0.83 0.61
N LYS A 102 26.70 -1.83 -0.27
CA LYS A 102 27.76 -1.83 -1.29
C LYS A 102 27.70 -0.61 -2.19
N SER A 103 26.50 -0.26 -2.70
CA SER A 103 26.31 0.96 -3.49
C SER A 103 26.71 2.22 -2.70
N LEU A 104 26.28 2.35 -1.45
CA LEU A 104 26.66 3.50 -0.61
C LEU A 104 28.16 3.56 -0.32
N ARG A 105 28.84 2.43 -0.12
CA ARG A 105 30.30 2.38 0.05
C ARG A 105 31.00 2.90 -1.21
N THR A 106 30.55 2.49 -2.39
CA THR A 106 31.09 2.98 -3.67
C THR A 106 30.86 4.48 -3.83
N PHE A 107 29.67 4.99 -3.47
CA PHE A 107 29.39 6.43 -3.52
C PHE A 107 30.27 7.23 -2.56
N LYS A 108 30.44 6.74 -1.32
CA LYS A 108 31.33 7.36 -0.33
C LYS A 108 32.78 7.42 -0.83
N ALA A 109 33.28 6.34 -1.44
CA ALA A 109 34.63 6.31 -2.00
C ALA A 109 34.82 7.35 -3.12
N MET A 110 33.80 7.53 -3.97
CA MET A 110 33.81 8.55 -5.03
C MET A 110 33.91 9.97 -4.46
N ILE A 111 33.13 10.30 -3.41
CA ILE A 111 33.16 11.62 -2.78
C ILE A 111 34.48 11.86 -2.02
N ALA A 112 35.00 10.84 -1.34
CA ALA A 112 36.27 10.93 -0.63
C ALA A 112 37.43 11.24 -1.59
N GLY A 113 37.43 10.67 -2.79
CA GLY A 113 38.38 11.00 -3.86
C GLY A 113 38.26 12.43 -4.39
N SER A 114 37.13 13.10 -4.14
CA SER A 114 36.86 14.49 -4.55
C SER A 114 37.14 15.51 -3.44
N GLY A 115 37.79 15.10 -2.33
CA GLY A 115 38.18 15.98 -1.23
C GLY A 115 37.15 16.16 -0.11
N GLY A 116 35.98 15.52 -0.20
CA GLY A 116 34.95 15.57 0.84
C GLY A 116 35.25 14.65 2.02
N ARG A 117 35.69 15.20 3.15
CA ARG A 117 35.89 14.45 4.41
C ARG A 117 34.64 14.54 5.29
N ASN A 118 33.68 13.67 5.04
CA ASN A 118 32.46 13.53 5.86
C ASN A 118 32.59 12.32 6.78
N THR A 119 33.48 12.40 7.78
CA THR A 119 33.63 11.36 8.80
C THR A 119 32.50 11.46 9.82
N GLY A 120 31.78 10.36 10.06
CA GLY A 120 30.72 10.28 11.07
C GLY A 120 29.31 10.57 10.57
N THR A 121 29.13 11.03 9.33
CA THR A 121 27.79 11.23 8.73
C THR A 121 27.51 10.21 7.62
N LEU A 122 26.25 9.80 7.50
CA LEU A 122 25.77 8.99 6.39
C LEU A 122 25.47 9.92 5.21
N VAL A 123 26.25 9.80 4.14
CA VAL A 123 26.07 10.60 2.92
C VAL A 123 25.35 9.75 1.88
N LEU A 124 24.22 10.27 1.37
CA LEU A 124 23.42 9.64 0.33
C LEU A 124 23.43 10.51 -0.93
N PRO A 125 23.36 9.91 -2.13
CA PRO A 125 23.02 10.66 -3.34
C PRO A 125 21.61 11.21 -3.25
N ASP A 126 21.37 12.43 -3.74
CA ASP A 126 20.05 13.07 -3.70
C ASP A 126 18.95 12.20 -4.33
N ALA A 127 19.30 11.54 -5.45
CA ALA A 127 18.41 10.64 -6.17
C ALA A 127 17.99 9.40 -5.36
N LEU A 128 18.79 8.96 -4.38
CA LEU A 128 18.58 7.74 -3.59
C LEU A 128 18.23 8.01 -2.13
N LYS A 129 17.96 9.27 -1.75
CA LYS A 129 17.66 9.65 -0.36
C LYS A 129 16.44 8.93 0.23
N LEU A 130 15.47 8.55 -0.61
CA LEU A 130 14.24 7.85 -0.20
C LEU A 130 14.39 6.32 -0.20
N LEU A 131 15.41 5.78 -0.87
CA LEU A 131 15.61 4.34 -0.99
C LEU A 131 15.71 3.62 0.38
N PRO A 132 16.43 4.14 1.40
CA PRO A 132 16.42 3.52 2.73
C PRO A 132 15.03 3.36 3.34
N ALA A 133 14.16 4.36 3.17
CA ALA A 133 12.80 4.31 3.70
C ALA A 133 11.97 3.23 2.99
N TYR A 134 12.13 3.11 1.66
CA TYR A 134 11.45 2.09 0.87
C TYR A 134 11.89 0.67 1.26
N LEU A 135 13.20 0.45 1.40
CA LEU A 135 13.74 -0.84 1.84
C LEU A 135 13.27 -1.20 3.26
N ASN A 136 13.17 -0.20 4.16
CA ASN A 136 12.65 -0.42 5.50
C ASN A 136 11.15 -0.77 5.51
N GLY A 137 10.35 -0.11 4.67
CA GLY A 137 8.94 -0.42 4.48
C GLY A 137 8.73 -1.86 4.02
N TYR A 138 9.48 -2.30 3.01
CA TYR A 138 9.41 -3.67 2.47
C TYR A 138 9.75 -4.74 3.52
N GLN A 139 10.76 -4.52 4.36
CA GLN A 139 11.11 -5.45 5.45
C GLN A 139 9.98 -5.67 6.45
N ARG A 140 9.05 -4.72 6.55
CA ARG A 140 7.87 -4.82 7.39
C ARG A 140 6.72 -5.52 6.69
N MET A 141 6.83 -6.00 5.44
CA MET A 141 5.70 -6.54 4.67
C MET A 141 5.49 -8.02 4.91
N PRO A 142 4.25 -8.54 4.85
CA PRO A 142 4.00 -9.98 4.92
C PRO A 142 4.93 -10.80 4.00
N ALA A 143 5.27 -10.30 2.81
CA ALA A 143 6.22 -10.92 1.89
C ALA A 143 7.56 -11.34 2.54
N THR A 144 8.20 -10.45 3.31
CA THR A 144 9.56 -10.68 3.85
C THR A 144 9.70 -10.47 5.36
N ARG A 145 8.62 -10.10 6.05
CA ARG A 145 8.61 -9.88 7.50
C ARG A 145 9.01 -11.17 8.22
N PHE A 146 9.85 -11.02 9.23
CA PHE A 146 10.20 -12.09 10.13
C PHE A 146 9.01 -12.50 11.01
N CYS A 147 8.63 -13.77 10.95
CA CYS A 147 7.51 -14.32 11.73
C CYS A 147 7.73 -14.24 13.25
N SER A 148 8.96 -13.98 13.71
CA SER A 148 9.28 -13.83 15.13
C SER A 148 8.67 -12.59 15.79
N VAL A 149 8.20 -11.62 15.00
CA VAL A 149 7.64 -10.35 15.51
C VAL A 149 6.11 -10.37 15.49
N ILE A 150 5.51 -10.93 14.43
CA ILE A 150 4.06 -11.03 14.22
C ILE A 150 3.80 -12.30 13.42
N ASP A 151 2.90 -13.15 13.90
CA ASP A 151 2.42 -14.30 13.14
C ASP A 151 1.80 -13.82 11.83
N THR A 152 2.38 -14.25 10.71
CA THR A 152 1.93 -13.89 9.37
C THR A 152 1.35 -15.13 8.73
N ALA A 153 0.07 -15.09 8.38
CA ALA A 153 -0.58 -16.19 7.68
C ALA A 153 0.19 -16.52 6.37
N PRO A 154 0.43 -17.81 6.06
CA PRO A 154 1.11 -18.20 4.83
C PRO A 154 0.45 -17.63 3.57
N ASP A 155 -0.89 -17.62 3.53
CA ASP A 155 -1.66 -17.11 2.40
C ASP A 155 -1.45 -15.60 2.21
N ALA A 156 -1.50 -14.81 3.28
CA ALA A 156 -1.23 -13.37 3.24
C ALA A 156 0.18 -13.06 2.73
N ARG A 157 1.16 -13.90 3.11
CA ARG A 157 2.53 -13.79 2.62
C ARG A 157 2.62 -14.06 1.12
N VAL A 158 2.05 -15.16 0.65
CA VAL A 158 2.07 -15.52 -0.78
C VAL A 158 1.36 -14.46 -1.62
N THR A 159 0.19 -13.99 -1.17
CA THR A 159 -0.53 -12.87 -1.81
C THR A 159 0.34 -11.63 -1.92
N SER A 160 1.01 -11.24 -0.83
CA SER A 160 1.92 -10.10 -0.84
C SER A 160 3.12 -10.30 -1.77
N MET A 161 3.65 -11.52 -1.89
CA MET A 161 4.75 -11.84 -2.80
C MET A 161 4.30 -11.77 -4.26
N CYS A 162 3.15 -12.37 -4.59
CA CYS A 162 2.58 -12.35 -5.94
C CYS A 162 2.31 -10.91 -6.41
N LEU A 163 1.75 -10.08 -5.54
CA LEU A 163 1.49 -8.67 -5.83
C LEU A 163 2.79 -7.92 -6.13
N ILE A 164 3.81 -8.06 -5.28
CA ILE A 164 5.10 -7.37 -5.48
C ILE A 164 5.81 -7.84 -6.75
N ALA A 165 5.70 -9.12 -7.10
CA ALA A 165 6.28 -9.68 -8.32
C ALA A 165 5.73 -8.99 -9.59
N HIS A 166 4.45 -8.62 -9.59
CA HIS A 166 3.77 -8.05 -10.77
C HIS A 166 3.59 -6.53 -10.71
N ALA A 167 3.67 -5.91 -9.53
CA ALA A 167 3.43 -4.48 -9.36
C ALA A 167 4.43 -3.61 -10.15
N ASN A 168 3.95 -2.49 -10.68
CA ASN A 168 4.79 -1.43 -11.21
C ASN A 168 5.58 -0.75 -10.05
N PRO A 169 6.63 0.04 -10.34
CA PRO A 169 7.44 0.65 -9.29
C PRO A 169 6.67 1.53 -8.30
N ASP A 170 5.72 2.32 -8.80
CA ASP A 170 4.93 3.24 -7.96
C ASP A 170 4.00 2.47 -7.03
N THR A 171 3.28 1.48 -7.56
CA THR A 171 2.38 0.60 -6.80
C THR A 171 3.18 -0.26 -5.81
N ALA A 172 4.35 -0.76 -6.18
CA ALA A 172 5.20 -1.55 -5.28
C ALA A 172 5.70 -0.72 -4.09
N VAL A 173 6.12 0.52 -4.32
CA VAL A 173 6.54 1.45 -3.26
C VAL A 173 5.35 1.85 -2.39
N ALA A 174 4.22 2.22 -2.99
CA ALA A 174 3.01 2.58 -2.27
C ALA A 174 2.49 1.42 -1.40
N TYR A 175 2.56 0.19 -1.90
CA TYR A 175 2.17 -1.00 -1.16
C TYR A 175 3.06 -1.26 0.06
N CYS A 176 4.35 -0.89 -0.01
CA CYS A 176 5.32 -1.16 1.06
C CYS A 176 5.47 -0.01 2.05
N CYS A 177 5.14 1.23 1.66
CA CYS A 177 5.46 2.43 2.41
C CYS A 177 4.21 3.06 2.99
N PRO A 178 4.15 3.26 4.33
CA PRO A 178 3.03 3.97 4.93
C PRO A 178 3.03 5.45 4.52
N ALA A 179 1.85 6.05 4.52
CA ALA A 179 1.67 7.49 4.39
C ALA A 179 0.58 7.98 5.36
N ILE A 180 0.78 9.14 5.96
CA ILE A 180 -0.19 9.79 6.84
C ILE A 180 -0.57 11.12 6.23
N PHE A 181 -1.86 11.40 6.13
CA PHE A 181 -2.39 12.68 5.69
C PHE A 181 -3.32 13.23 6.78
N CYS A 182 -3.04 14.42 7.27
CA CYS A 182 -4.01 15.17 8.08
C CYS A 182 -5.11 15.65 7.15
N VAL A 183 -6.35 15.24 7.39
CA VAL A 183 -7.52 15.58 6.54
C VAL A 183 -8.41 16.62 7.21
N TYR A 184 -8.38 16.70 8.54
CA TYR A 184 -9.11 17.68 9.32
C TYR A 184 -8.40 17.98 10.64
N SER A 185 -8.47 19.22 11.13
CA SER A 185 -7.90 19.63 12.42
C SER A 185 -8.72 20.77 13.03
N ASN A 186 -9.15 20.64 14.29
CA ASN A 186 -9.97 21.66 14.97
C ASN A 186 -9.25 23.02 15.14
N ARG A 187 -7.91 23.01 15.19
CA ARG A 187 -7.06 24.18 15.47
C ARG A 187 -6.18 24.58 14.29
N GLY A 188 -6.30 23.87 13.17
CA GLY A 188 -5.47 24.06 11.98
C GLY A 188 -6.14 24.97 10.95
N ASP A 189 -5.35 25.43 9.98
CA ASP A 189 -5.87 26.05 8.77
C ASP A 189 -6.48 24.98 7.86
N LEU A 190 -7.82 24.90 7.85
CA LEU A 190 -8.57 23.91 7.07
C LEU A 190 -8.32 24.05 5.57
N ALA A 191 -7.99 25.24 5.06
CA ALA A 191 -7.74 25.48 3.64
C ALA A 191 -6.48 24.75 3.12
N GLN A 192 -5.51 24.46 4.00
CA GLN A 192 -4.26 23.77 3.66
C GLN A 192 -4.35 22.24 3.73
N LEU A 193 -5.50 21.70 4.15
CA LEU A 193 -5.72 20.27 4.25
C LEU A 193 -6.30 19.72 2.92
N PRO A 194 -5.99 18.47 2.53
CA PRO A 194 -5.17 17.50 3.23
C PRO A 194 -3.67 17.75 3.08
N ARG A 195 -2.91 17.56 4.15
CA ARG A 195 -1.45 17.70 4.19
C ARG A 195 -0.78 16.39 4.58
N GLN A 196 0.28 16.01 3.87
CA GLN A 196 1.08 14.85 4.25
C GLN A 196 1.88 15.14 5.52
N GLU A 197 1.81 14.22 6.48
CA GLU A 197 2.52 14.28 7.75
C GLU A 197 3.65 13.25 7.79
N ILE A 198 4.57 13.44 8.74
CA ILE A 198 5.60 12.45 9.04
C ILE A 198 4.91 11.17 9.52
N VAL A 199 5.38 10.01 9.05
CA VAL A 199 4.88 8.71 9.52
C VAL A 199 5.41 8.42 10.92
N SER A 200 4.82 9.06 11.91
CA SER A 200 5.08 8.87 13.34
C SER A 200 3.75 8.90 14.09
N ILE A 201 3.66 8.12 15.16
CA ILE A 201 2.54 8.18 16.10
C ILE A 201 2.44 9.58 16.74
N GLU A 202 3.57 10.25 16.93
CA GLU A 202 3.66 11.59 17.51
C GLU A 202 3.03 12.66 16.61
N ALA A 203 2.88 12.37 15.30
CA ALA A 203 2.21 13.27 14.37
C ALA A 203 0.68 13.25 14.55
N LEU A 204 0.12 12.23 15.21
CA LEU A 204 -1.31 12.03 15.41
C LEU A 204 -1.80 12.83 16.62
N LYS A 205 -2.52 13.93 16.36
CA LYS A 205 -3.07 14.81 17.40
C LYS A 205 -4.49 14.42 17.79
N HIS A 206 -4.84 14.65 19.05
CA HIS A 206 -6.15 14.33 19.63
C HIS A 206 -7.33 15.10 19.03
N ASP A 207 -7.08 16.20 18.34
CA ASP A 207 -8.06 17.17 17.83
C ASP A 207 -8.24 17.11 16.30
N SER A 208 -7.74 16.06 15.66
CA SER A 208 -7.59 15.97 14.22
C SER A 208 -7.98 14.59 13.68
N ILE A 209 -8.38 14.54 12.40
CA ILE A 209 -8.67 13.32 11.65
C ILE A 209 -7.54 13.10 10.64
N TYR A 210 -7.09 11.86 10.52
CA TYR A 210 -5.99 11.47 9.65
C TYR A 210 -6.39 10.31 8.75
N LEU A 211 -6.04 10.40 7.48
CA LEU A 211 -6.01 9.26 6.57
C LEU A 211 -4.64 8.61 6.66
N VAL A 212 -4.61 7.35 7.05
CA VAL A 212 -3.41 6.54 7.19
C VAL A 212 -3.45 5.45 6.13
N GLU A 213 -2.59 5.56 5.13
CA GLU A 213 -2.26 4.47 4.22
C GLU A 213 -1.22 3.61 4.89
N LEU A 214 -1.58 2.36 5.14
CA LEU A 214 -0.71 1.38 5.72
C LEU A 214 -0.29 0.38 4.66
N PRO A 215 0.89 -0.21 4.86
CA PRO A 215 1.36 -1.18 3.90
C PRO A 215 0.48 -2.42 3.87
N GLY A 216 0.41 -3.09 2.72
CA GLY A 216 -0.49 -4.24 2.53
C GLY A 216 -1.85 -3.88 1.94
N SER A 217 -2.00 -2.70 1.34
CA SER A 217 -3.28 -2.16 0.85
C SER A 217 -4.30 -2.04 1.99
N LEU A 218 -3.89 -1.42 3.09
CA LEU A 218 -4.75 -1.20 4.24
C LEU A 218 -4.89 0.30 4.48
N ARG A 219 -6.13 0.80 4.48
CA ARG A 219 -6.41 2.21 4.67
C ARG A 219 -7.20 2.40 5.93
N ALA A 220 -6.72 3.26 6.81
CA ALA A 220 -7.42 3.60 8.04
C ALA A 220 -7.69 5.10 8.13
N VAL A 221 -8.89 5.47 8.56
CA VAL A 221 -9.20 6.83 9.03
C VAL A 221 -9.05 6.80 10.54
N TRP A 222 -7.96 7.38 11.02
CA TRP A 222 -7.72 7.55 12.45
C TRP A 222 -8.29 8.89 12.90
N TYR A 223 -8.98 8.91 14.03
CA TYR A 223 -9.52 10.16 14.59
C TYR A 223 -9.26 10.26 16.09
N GLY A 224 -8.92 11.47 16.52
CA GLY A 224 -8.67 11.79 17.91
C GLY A 224 -9.94 11.90 18.76
N ARG A 225 -9.80 11.80 20.08
CA ARG A 225 -10.92 11.88 21.04
C ARG A 225 -11.56 13.26 21.16
N SER A 226 -10.87 14.31 20.73
CA SER A 226 -11.28 15.70 20.89
C SER A 226 -11.68 16.36 19.57
N VAL A 227 -11.96 15.56 18.53
CA VAL A 227 -12.46 16.05 17.23
C VAL A 227 -13.90 16.55 17.37
N ASP A 228 -14.24 17.62 16.66
CA ASP A 228 -15.59 18.18 16.68
C ASP A 228 -16.65 17.20 16.17
N ALA A 229 -17.78 17.11 16.88
CA ALA A 229 -18.86 16.18 16.54
C ALA A 229 -19.40 16.40 15.12
N LYS A 230 -19.45 17.65 14.67
CA LYS A 230 -19.87 17.99 13.31
C LYS A 230 -18.90 17.47 12.24
N ALA A 231 -17.60 17.54 12.51
CA ALA A 231 -16.61 16.97 11.60
C ALA A 231 -16.70 15.44 11.54
N LEU A 232 -16.94 14.77 12.68
CA LEU A 232 -17.18 13.33 12.67
C LEU A 232 -18.42 12.96 11.84
N GLU A 233 -19.50 13.76 11.94
CA GLU A 233 -20.72 13.58 11.15
C GLU A 233 -20.45 13.74 9.64
N VAL A 234 -19.79 14.82 9.21
CA VAL A 234 -19.50 15.08 7.79
C VAL A 234 -18.62 13.98 7.18
N PHE A 235 -17.65 13.45 7.94
CA PHE A 235 -16.80 12.35 7.50
C PHE A 235 -17.47 10.97 7.60
N GLY A 236 -18.73 10.89 8.06
CA GLY A 236 -19.47 9.64 8.21
C GLY A 236 -18.92 8.71 9.30
N ILE A 237 -18.20 9.27 10.27
CA ILE A 237 -17.57 8.52 11.36
C ILE A 237 -18.58 8.36 12.50
N PRO A 238 -18.92 7.12 12.92
CA PRO A 238 -19.80 6.93 14.05
C PRO A 238 -19.14 7.47 15.33
N SER A 239 -19.78 8.46 15.97
CA SER A 239 -19.34 8.97 17.26
C SER A 239 -19.34 7.86 18.30
N MET A 240 -18.20 7.58 18.94
CA MET A 240 -18.12 6.61 20.05
C MET A 240 -18.91 7.04 21.30
N ALA A 241 -19.38 8.28 21.35
CA ALA A 241 -20.15 8.80 22.48
C ALA A 241 -21.65 8.82 22.15
N ALA A 242 -22.28 7.65 22.23
CA ALA A 242 -23.71 7.55 22.51
C ALA A 242 -23.89 6.97 23.92
N SER A 243 -23.45 7.70 24.95
CA SER A 243 -23.98 7.53 26.31
C SER A 243 -25.10 8.56 26.50
N PRO A 244 -26.37 8.15 26.77
CA PRO A 244 -27.52 9.03 26.79
C PRO A 244 -27.67 9.80 28.12
N THR A 245 -26.58 10.31 28.69
CA THR A 245 -26.61 11.03 29.96
C THR A 245 -25.44 12.00 30.10
N GLY A 246 -25.76 13.29 30.23
CA GLY A 246 -24.89 14.30 30.84
C GLY A 246 -24.21 15.22 29.83
N GLU A 247 -24.80 16.41 29.68
CA GLU A 247 -24.19 17.70 29.29
C GLU A 247 -22.75 17.65 28.74
N SER A 248 -22.62 17.79 27.42
CA SER A 248 -21.34 18.14 26.80
C SER A 248 -20.94 19.56 27.22
N PRO A 249 -19.72 19.80 27.73
CA PRO A 249 -19.28 21.15 28.06
C PRO A 249 -19.17 21.96 26.78
N GLY A 250 -19.81 23.14 26.78
CA GLY A 250 -20.09 23.98 25.63
C GLY A 250 -18.95 24.16 24.63
N ARG A 251 -19.16 23.64 23.42
CA ARG A 251 -18.68 24.28 22.19
C ARG A 251 -19.94 24.59 21.38
N GLY A 252 -20.12 25.87 21.05
CA GLY A 252 -21.34 26.38 20.42
C GLY A 252 -21.65 25.68 19.09
N VAL A 253 -22.89 25.82 18.64
CA VAL A 253 -23.32 25.47 17.29
C VAL A 253 -22.28 26.02 16.31
N ALA A 254 -21.71 25.15 15.46
CA ALA A 254 -20.74 25.55 14.45
C ALA A 254 -21.33 26.69 13.61
N THR A 255 -20.53 27.70 13.33
CA THR A 255 -20.95 28.77 12.42
C THR A 255 -21.14 28.20 11.00
N GLU A 256 -22.05 28.76 10.19
CA GLU A 256 -22.27 28.31 8.81
C GLU A 256 -20.96 28.31 7.98
N GLU A 257 -20.05 29.24 8.28
CA GLU A 257 -18.72 29.31 7.66
C GLU A 257 -17.80 28.14 8.07
N GLU A 258 -17.83 27.73 9.34
CA GLU A 258 -17.08 26.57 9.83
C GLU A 258 -17.63 25.27 9.22
N GLU A 259 -18.95 25.15 9.09
CA GLU A 259 -19.59 24.00 8.45
C GLU A 259 -19.19 23.87 6.98
N ALA A 260 -19.26 24.97 6.21
CA ALA A 260 -18.80 25.00 4.83
C ALA A 260 -17.30 24.65 4.70
N ALA A 261 -16.47 25.09 5.65
CA ALA A 261 -15.04 24.75 5.67
C ALA A 261 -14.79 23.26 5.94
N ILE A 262 -15.58 22.64 6.82
CA ILE A 262 -15.54 21.19 7.12
C ILE A 262 -15.97 20.38 5.89
N GLU A 263 -17.05 20.78 5.22
CA GLU A 263 -17.49 20.13 3.98
C GLU A 263 -16.43 20.23 2.87
N GLY A 264 -15.79 21.39 2.73
CA GLY A 264 -14.67 21.57 1.81
C GLY A 264 -13.48 20.64 2.12
N CYS A 265 -13.19 20.39 3.40
CA CYS A 265 -12.19 19.39 3.80
C CYS A 265 -12.58 17.98 3.37
N PHE A 266 -13.86 17.61 3.51
CA PHE A 266 -14.36 16.30 3.11
C PHE A 266 -14.30 16.09 1.58
N GLU A 267 -14.60 17.11 0.79
CA GLU A 267 -14.46 17.05 -0.67
C GLU A 267 -12.99 16.83 -1.07
N ARG A 268 -12.06 17.58 -0.47
CA ARG A 268 -10.62 17.41 -0.74
C ARG A 268 -10.11 16.04 -0.27
N TYR A 269 -10.62 15.53 0.85
CA TYR A 269 -10.35 14.17 1.31
C TYR A 269 -10.83 13.12 0.30
N SER A 270 -12.06 13.24 -0.20
CA SER A 270 -12.62 12.32 -1.19
C SER A 270 -11.83 12.33 -2.50
N ASN A 271 -11.38 13.50 -2.95
CA ASN A 271 -10.47 13.65 -4.08
C ASN A 271 -9.10 13.00 -3.84
N LEU A 272 -8.57 13.10 -2.61
CA LEU A 272 -7.33 12.43 -2.21
C LEU A 272 -7.48 10.91 -2.27
N VAL A 273 -8.55 10.35 -1.69
CA VAL A 273 -8.84 8.90 -1.74
C VAL A 273 -8.95 8.42 -3.19
N ALA A 274 -9.72 9.11 -4.03
CA ALA A 274 -9.86 8.78 -5.45
C ALA A 274 -8.54 8.91 -6.23
N ARG A 275 -7.61 9.76 -5.80
CA ARG A 275 -6.26 9.83 -6.36
C ARG A 275 -5.39 8.65 -5.91
N LEU A 276 -5.45 8.28 -4.63
CA LEU A 276 -4.71 7.16 -4.08
C LEU A 276 -5.18 5.84 -4.69
N ASP A 277 -6.49 5.67 -4.90
CA ASP A 277 -7.08 4.51 -5.57
C ASP A 277 -6.61 4.35 -7.03
N ARG A 278 -6.34 5.47 -7.71
CA ARG A 278 -5.75 5.47 -9.05
C ARG A 278 -4.25 5.16 -9.07
N LEU A 279 -3.55 5.26 -7.94
CA LEU A 279 -2.14 4.87 -7.83
C LEU A 279 -2.00 3.39 -7.41
N SER A 280 -3.05 2.87 -6.76
CA SER A 280 -3.17 1.48 -6.35
C SER A 280 -3.79 0.59 -7.42
N VAL A 281 -3.68 0.92 -8.73
CA VAL A 281 -4.23 0.07 -9.80
C VAL A 281 -3.64 -1.35 -9.69
N GLY A 282 -4.49 -2.37 -9.68
CA GLY A 282 -4.11 -3.76 -9.46
C GLY A 282 -4.02 -4.19 -7.98
N LEU A 283 -4.15 -3.27 -7.03
CA LEU A 283 -4.44 -3.59 -5.63
C LEU A 283 -5.96 -3.70 -5.50
N TRP A 284 -6.43 -4.76 -4.84
CA TRP A 284 -7.86 -4.95 -4.52
C TRP A 284 -8.39 -3.69 -3.83
N HIS A 285 -9.68 -3.38 -4.04
CA HIS A 285 -10.33 -2.22 -3.40
C HIS A 285 -10.01 -2.23 -1.90
N THR A 286 -9.20 -1.27 -1.45
CA THR A 286 -8.78 -1.18 -0.06
C THR A 286 -9.96 -0.72 0.80
N PRO A 287 -10.52 -1.57 1.69
CA PRO A 287 -11.55 -1.11 2.61
C PRO A 287 -10.99 -0.01 3.52
N VAL A 288 -11.82 0.99 3.82
CA VAL A 288 -11.48 2.06 4.77
C VAL A 288 -11.89 1.62 6.17
N HIS A 289 -10.92 1.51 7.07
CA HIS A 289 -11.15 1.16 8.47
C HIS A 289 -11.18 2.42 9.35
N PHE A 290 -12.21 2.60 10.16
CA PHE A 290 -12.27 3.70 11.12
C PHE A 290 -11.64 3.27 12.44
N VAL A 291 -10.66 4.03 12.93
CA VAL A 291 -9.93 3.73 14.16
C VAL A 291 -9.99 4.93 15.10
N ALA A 292 -10.60 4.72 16.27
CA ALA A 292 -10.65 5.73 17.30
C ALA A 292 -9.40 5.74 18.16
N GLN A 293 -9.00 6.92 18.63
CA GLN A 293 -7.91 7.00 19.59
C GLN A 293 -8.27 6.32 20.93
N GLY A 294 -7.51 5.29 21.28
CA GLY A 294 -7.66 4.54 22.54
C GLY A 294 -8.62 3.35 22.48
N SER A 295 -9.14 2.98 21.31
CA SER A 295 -9.85 1.71 21.14
C SER A 295 -8.89 0.53 21.29
N SER A 296 -8.70 0.04 22.52
CA SER A 296 -8.13 -1.29 22.73
C SER A 296 -9.19 -2.32 22.37
N GLY A 297 -8.98 -3.11 21.32
CA GLY A 297 -9.73 -4.34 21.14
C GLY A 297 -9.56 -5.19 22.39
N SER A 298 -10.64 -5.40 23.15
CA SER A 298 -10.63 -6.33 24.27
C SER A 298 -10.44 -7.73 23.70
N SER A 299 -9.21 -8.26 23.79
CA SER A 299 -8.98 -9.70 23.77
C SER A 299 -9.51 -10.29 25.09
N GLY A 300 -10.82 -10.32 25.24
CA GLY A 300 -11.52 -10.99 26.33
C GLY A 300 -11.89 -12.40 25.88
N ALA A 301 -11.09 -13.39 26.28
CA ALA A 301 -11.58 -14.76 26.34
C ALA A 301 -12.67 -14.81 27.42
N SER A 302 -13.94 -14.70 27.02
CA SER A 302 -15.07 -15.03 27.88
C SER A 302 -16.04 -15.93 27.13
N ASN A 303 -16.24 -17.11 27.73
CA ASN A 303 -17.20 -18.14 27.38
C ASN A 303 -18.59 -17.59 27.02
N ALA A 304 -19.21 -18.27 26.06
CA ALA A 304 -20.64 -18.52 25.89
C ALA A 304 -21.61 -17.46 26.43
N GLY A 305 -22.25 -16.75 25.50
CA GLY A 305 -23.46 -15.99 25.74
C GLY A 305 -23.63 -14.86 24.72
N SER A 306 -24.42 -15.09 23.68
CA SER A 306 -24.91 -14.02 22.80
C SER A 306 -25.50 -12.88 23.66
N PRO A 307 -25.15 -11.62 23.37
CA PRO A 307 -26.14 -10.82 22.64
C PRO A 307 -25.53 -9.89 21.57
N ASN A 308 -26.32 -9.68 20.53
CA ASN A 308 -26.21 -8.68 19.46
C ASN A 308 -25.38 -7.43 19.80
N THR A 309 -24.21 -7.29 19.18
CA THR A 309 -23.58 -5.99 18.91
C THR A 309 -23.36 -5.87 17.41
N SER A 310 -24.15 -5.00 16.79
CA SER A 310 -24.08 -4.66 15.37
C SER A 310 -22.80 -3.88 15.08
N PHE A 311 -21.86 -4.50 14.37
CA PHE A 311 -20.82 -3.77 13.64
C PHE A 311 -21.50 -2.96 12.54
N ALA A 312 -21.40 -1.63 12.61
CA ALA A 312 -21.80 -0.78 11.49
C ALA A 312 -20.73 -0.89 10.38
N GLN A 313 -20.94 -1.81 9.44
CA GLN A 313 -20.28 -1.78 8.13
C GLN A 313 -20.82 -0.59 7.34
N GLY A 314 -20.20 0.58 7.50
CA GLY A 314 -20.37 1.69 6.57
C GLY A 314 -19.49 1.47 5.35
N THR A 315 -20.04 0.91 4.27
CA THR A 315 -19.40 0.96 2.95
C THR A 315 -19.82 2.27 2.29
N LEU A 316 -18.86 3.15 2.03
CA LEU A 316 -19.07 4.29 1.13
C LEU A 316 -19.13 3.75 -0.30
N SER A 317 -20.33 3.56 -0.84
CA SER A 317 -20.52 3.26 -2.25
C SER A 317 -20.22 4.50 -3.09
N SER A 318 -19.22 4.44 -3.97
CA SER A 318 -19.01 5.44 -5.02
C SER A 318 -20.17 5.43 -6.05
N PRO A 319 -20.45 6.55 -6.74
CA PRO A 319 -21.60 6.65 -7.65
C PRO A 319 -21.42 5.73 -8.86
N SER A 320 -22.48 4.97 -9.14
CA SER A 320 -22.56 3.97 -10.20
C SER A 320 -22.41 4.59 -11.59
N ARG A 321 -21.49 4.05 -12.37
CA ARG A 321 -21.34 4.33 -13.81
C ARG A 321 -22.49 3.65 -14.54
N VAL A 322 -23.42 4.44 -15.10
CA VAL A 322 -24.48 3.94 -15.98
C VAL A 322 -23.83 3.40 -17.26
N SER A 323 -23.81 2.08 -17.45
CA SER A 323 -23.59 1.48 -18.77
C SER A 323 -24.91 0.97 -19.33
N HIS A 324 -25.26 1.46 -20.52
CA HIS A 324 -26.39 0.99 -21.28
C HIS A 324 -26.15 -0.46 -21.73
N ASN A 325 -27.10 -1.34 -21.45
CA ASN A 325 -27.13 -2.71 -21.93
C ASN A 325 -28.23 -2.81 -23.00
N PRO A 326 -27.98 -3.39 -24.19
CA PRO A 326 -29.05 -3.90 -25.02
C PRO A 326 -29.12 -5.43 -24.98
N THR A 327 -30.36 -5.88 -24.89
CA THR A 327 -30.93 -7.14 -25.37
C THR A 327 -30.68 -8.46 -24.62
N SER A 328 -31.79 -8.93 -24.09
CA SER A 328 -32.12 -10.23 -23.52
C SER A 328 -31.89 -11.41 -24.47
N VAL A 329 -31.24 -12.48 -23.98
CA VAL A 329 -31.40 -13.84 -24.49
C VAL A 329 -31.52 -14.78 -23.30
N THR A 330 -32.66 -15.46 -23.20
CA THR A 330 -32.97 -16.51 -22.22
C THR A 330 -32.19 -17.80 -22.51
N PRO A 331 -31.62 -18.51 -21.51
CA PRO A 331 -31.09 -19.85 -21.73
C PRO A 331 -32.13 -20.93 -21.40
N VAL A 332 -32.30 -21.83 -22.36
CA VAL A 332 -33.01 -23.10 -22.26
C VAL A 332 -32.16 -24.10 -21.47
N SER A 333 -32.78 -24.82 -20.52
CA SER A 333 -32.12 -25.88 -19.73
C SER A 333 -31.95 -27.18 -20.53
N PRO A 334 -30.82 -27.91 -20.35
CA PRO A 334 -30.78 -29.35 -20.56
C PRO A 334 -30.48 -30.14 -19.28
N LYS A 335 -31.13 -31.32 -19.23
CA LYS A 335 -31.11 -32.34 -18.18
C LYS A 335 -29.73 -32.97 -17.97
N THR A 336 -29.38 -33.27 -16.73
CA THR A 336 -28.31 -34.17 -16.30
C THR A 336 -28.69 -35.65 -16.46
N PRO A 337 -27.70 -36.55 -16.55
CA PRO A 337 -27.60 -37.55 -15.49
C PRO A 337 -26.15 -37.85 -15.02
N GLY A 338 -26.01 -37.94 -13.69
CA GLY A 338 -25.26 -38.95 -12.94
C GLY A 338 -23.73 -39.03 -13.03
N GLY A 339 -23.04 -38.61 -11.95
CA GLY A 339 -21.70 -39.13 -11.63
C GLY A 339 -20.84 -38.28 -10.67
N SER A 340 -20.60 -38.79 -9.46
CA SER A 340 -19.57 -38.41 -8.46
C SER A 340 -19.61 -36.99 -7.85
N ALA A 341 -20.00 -36.94 -6.57
CA ALA A 341 -20.05 -35.73 -5.75
C ALA A 341 -18.64 -35.25 -5.34
N GLY A 342 -18.00 -34.44 -6.17
CA GLY A 342 -17.01 -33.47 -5.73
C GLY A 342 -17.73 -32.19 -5.28
N LYS A 343 -17.53 -31.76 -4.02
CA LYS A 343 -18.04 -30.46 -3.53
C LYS A 343 -17.41 -29.35 -4.36
N ILE A 344 -18.11 -28.85 -5.38
CA ILE A 344 -17.80 -27.59 -6.05
C ILE A 344 -18.09 -26.50 -5.03
N VAL A 345 -17.03 -26.00 -4.40
CA VAL A 345 -17.07 -24.79 -3.59
C VAL A 345 -17.32 -23.65 -4.56
N THR A 346 -18.52 -23.06 -4.51
CA THR A 346 -18.89 -21.92 -5.34
C THR A 346 -18.06 -20.70 -4.96
N GLU A 347 -17.72 -19.83 -5.93
CA GLU A 347 -16.94 -18.59 -5.72
C GLU A 347 -17.44 -17.75 -4.54
N ARG A 348 -18.74 -17.80 -4.26
CA ARG A 348 -19.38 -17.15 -3.11
C ARG A 348 -18.82 -17.62 -1.77
N THR A 349 -18.55 -18.92 -1.62
CA THR A 349 -18.00 -19.51 -0.38
C THR A 349 -16.50 -19.21 -0.21
N LEU A 350 -15.76 -19.02 -1.31
CA LEU A 350 -14.36 -18.55 -1.26
C LEU A 350 -14.31 -17.07 -0.87
N MET A 351 -15.17 -16.24 -1.43
CA MET A 351 -15.29 -14.82 -1.05
C MET A 351 -15.67 -14.65 0.42
N THR A 352 -16.63 -15.43 0.93
CA THR A 352 -17.01 -15.34 2.36
C THR A 352 -15.86 -15.76 3.28
N ARG A 353 -15.06 -16.77 2.89
CA ARG A 353 -13.87 -17.18 3.66
C ARG A 353 -12.73 -16.17 3.58
N MET A 354 -12.53 -15.53 2.43
CA MET A 354 -11.57 -14.44 2.28
C MET A 354 -11.97 -13.24 3.14
N LEU A 355 -13.26 -12.87 3.14
CA LEU A 355 -13.79 -11.79 3.99
C LEU A 355 -13.70 -12.13 5.49
N GLU A 356 -13.89 -13.41 5.87
CA GLU A 356 -13.70 -13.86 7.25
C GLU A 356 -12.21 -13.86 7.68
N GLU A 357 -11.28 -14.20 6.79
CA GLU A 357 -9.83 -14.10 7.05
C GLU A 357 -9.36 -12.64 7.05
N GLU A 358 -9.85 -11.78 6.14
CA GLU A 358 -9.61 -10.33 6.16
C GLU A 358 -10.18 -9.68 7.44
N ALA A 359 -11.33 -10.15 7.94
CA ALA A 359 -11.87 -9.72 9.22
C ALA A 359 -10.99 -10.16 10.41
N LYS A 360 -10.41 -11.37 10.36
CA LYS A 360 -9.44 -11.84 11.36
C LYS A 360 -8.13 -11.06 11.28
N GLU A 361 -7.66 -10.71 10.08
CA GLU A 361 -6.51 -9.85 9.88
C GLU A 361 -6.79 -8.42 10.36
N ALA A 362 -8.00 -7.89 10.16
CA ALA A 362 -8.43 -6.60 10.71
C ALA A 362 -8.50 -6.59 12.25
N VAL A 363 -8.84 -7.72 12.89
CA VAL A 363 -8.82 -7.90 14.36
C VAL A 363 -7.38 -8.04 14.89
N SER A 364 -6.52 -8.79 14.18
CA SER A 364 -5.08 -8.87 14.45
C SER A 364 -4.41 -7.49 14.24
N PHE A 365 -4.89 -6.72 13.28
CA PHE A 365 -4.46 -5.37 12.94
C PHE A 365 -4.91 -4.32 13.96
N THR A 366 -6.16 -4.41 14.46
CA THR A 366 -6.61 -3.60 15.60
C THR A 366 -5.76 -3.90 16.83
N SER A 367 -5.37 -5.17 17.01
CA SER A 367 -4.43 -5.60 18.04
C SER A 367 -2.99 -5.08 17.80
N TYR A 368 -2.57 -4.94 16.53
CA TYR A 368 -1.27 -4.38 16.13
C TYR A 368 -1.20 -2.87 16.36
N LEU A 369 -2.21 -2.11 15.93
CA LEU A 369 -2.33 -0.69 16.27
C LEU A 369 -2.46 -0.51 17.78
N ALA A 370 -3.26 -1.32 18.47
CA ALA A 370 -3.35 -1.28 19.93
C ALA A 370 -2.00 -1.61 20.58
N PHE A 371 -1.22 -2.56 20.07
CA PHE A 371 0.12 -2.90 20.55
C PHE A 371 1.13 -1.76 20.35
N LEU A 372 1.14 -1.15 19.14
CA LEU A 372 1.98 0.02 18.86
C LEU A 372 1.60 1.22 19.74
N MET A 373 0.30 1.42 20.00
CA MET A 373 -0.21 2.47 20.89
C MET A 373 0.04 2.16 22.37
N ARG A 374 0.03 0.88 22.80
CA ARG A 374 0.27 0.46 24.20
C ARG A 374 1.70 0.72 24.65
N ARG A 375 2.66 0.57 23.74
CA ARG A 375 4.08 0.81 24.01
C ARG A 375 4.40 2.30 24.24
N SER A 376 3.54 3.20 23.76
CA SER A 376 3.64 4.65 23.98
C SER A 376 3.15 5.06 25.38
N ASN A 377 2.15 4.37 25.94
CA ASN A 377 1.58 4.71 27.25
C ASN A 377 2.37 4.16 28.45
N THR A 378 3.41 3.35 28.22
CA THR A 378 4.28 2.81 29.27
C THR A 378 5.62 3.56 29.38
N ALA A 379 5.74 4.72 28.72
CA ALA A 379 6.94 5.56 28.71
C ALA A 379 6.71 6.96 29.33
N GLU A 380 5.71 7.08 30.22
CA GLU A 380 5.60 8.18 31.19
C GLU A 380 5.89 7.67 32.60
#